data_AF-A0A1C3H3M3-F1
#
_entry.id   AF-A0A1C3H3M3-F1
#
_cell.length_a   1.000
_cell.length_b   1.000
_cell.length_c   1.000
_cell.angle_alpha   90.00
_cell.angle_beta   90.00
_cell.angle_gamma   90.00
#
_symmetry.space_group_name_H-M   'P 1'
#
loop_
_entity.id
_entity.type
_entity.pdbx_description
1 polymer ?
#
loop_
_entity_poly.entity_id
_entity_poly.type
_entity_poly.pdbx_seq_one_letter_code
_entity_poly.pdbx_strand_id
1 'polypeptide(L)'
;MSKPQKPIIYRPAKAKAQNSAYPPAINRTLVLLQSLKLPAWCQATPLHRFFWQRGILLSPPLLAGFISNLCGYGIFFALLTALALLLFSGWSPWAMGCGSVSAGIISGLVVACRYREWRAEYNLPSWQEIWHSAKE
;
A
#
# COMPACT_ATOMS: atom_id res chain seq x y z
N MET A 1 -11.83 -23.80 10.62
CA MET A 1 -12.20 -22.98 11.79
C MET A 1 -11.05 -22.01 12.08
N SER A 2 -11.15 -20.75 11.64
CA SER A 2 -10.13 -19.73 11.92
C SER A 2 -10.28 -19.24 13.36
N LYS A 3 -9.18 -19.25 14.13
CA LYS A 3 -9.15 -18.78 15.52
C LYS A 3 -9.46 -17.28 15.55
N PRO A 4 -10.28 -16.78 16.50
CA PRO A 4 -10.54 -15.35 16.64
C PRO A 4 -9.26 -14.63 17.05
N GLN A 5 -8.78 -13.75 16.16
CA GLN A 5 -7.60 -12.93 16.38
C GLN A 5 -7.97 -11.82 17.38
N LYS A 6 -7.29 -11.78 18.53
CA LYS A 6 -7.53 -10.77 19.57
C LYS A 6 -7.38 -9.36 18.98
N PRO A 7 -8.25 -8.41 19.34
CA PRO A 7 -8.12 -7.02 18.90
C PRO A 7 -6.77 -6.48 19.39
N ILE A 8 -5.95 -6.00 18.44
CA ILE A 8 -4.70 -5.31 18.77
C ILE A 8 -5.11 -3.94 19.30
N ILE A 9 -5.28 -3.84 20.62
CA ILE A 9 -5.47 -2.56 21.30
C ILE A 9 -4.15 -1.79 21.16
N TYR A 10 -4.15 -0.77 20.30
CA TYR A 10 -2.99 0.07 20.08
C TYR A 10 -2.63 0.81 21.38
N ARG A 11 -1.50 0.43 21.96
CA ARG A 11 -0.79 1.22 22.96
C ARG A 11 0.49 1.70 22.28
N PRO A 12 0.70 3.02 22.08
CA PRO A 12 1.91 3.51 21.44
C PRO A 12 3.12 3.14 22.30
N ALA A 13 3.85 2.10 21.91
CA ALA A 13 5.18 1.88 22.44
C ALA A 13 6.06 3.04 21.95
N LYS A 14 6.86 3.64 22.85
CA LYS A 14 7.86 4.64 22.49
C LYS A 14 8.79 4.02 21.44
N ALA A 15 8.52 4.26 20.17
CA ALA A 15 9.27 3.71 19.05
C ALA A 15 10.71 4.20 19.15
N LYS A 16 11.65 3.27 19.38
CA LYS A 16 13.08 3.54 19.22
C LYS A 16 13.27 3.98 17.77
N ALA A 17 13.79 5.19 17.57
CA ALA A 17 13.96 5.80 16.25
C ALA A 17 14.92 4.96 15.40
N GLN A 18 14.40 3.96 14.69
CA GLN A 18 15.16 3.19 13.72
C GLN A 18 14.90 3.83 12.35
N ASN A 19 15.94 4.50 11.82
CA ASN A 19 16.07 5.19 10.51
C ASN A 19 15.76 6.70 10.52
N SER A 20 16.82 7.52 10.52
CA SER A 20 16.76 8.99 10.44
C SER A 20 16.31 9.54 9.07
N ALA A 21 16.07 8.67 8.08
CA ALA A 21 15.79 9.05 6.69
C ALA A 21 14.30 9.21 6.35
N TYR A 22 13.39 8.72 7.22
CA TYR A 22 11.94 8.79 6.98
C TYR A 22 11.24 9.71 7.97
N PRO A 23 10.07 10.27 7.60
CA PRO A 23 9.24 11.04 8.53
C PRO A 23 8.88 10.23 9.79
N PRO A 24 8.84 10.86 10.99
CA PRO A 24 8.58 10.15 12.25
C PRO A 24 7.29 9.32 12.27
N ALA A 25 6.22 9.79 11.62
CA ALA A 25 4.97 9.06 11.49
C ALA A 25 5.16 7.74 10.73
N ILE A 26 5.88 7.76 9.60
CA ILE A 26 6.17 6.56 8.80
C ILE A 26 6.97 5.54 9.60
N ASN A 27 7.98 5.97 10.35
CA ASN A 27 8.78 5.06 11.18
C ASN A 27 7.93 4.33 12.23
N ARG A 28 7.05 5.05 12.95
CA ARG A 28 6.13 4.44 13.93
C ARG A 28 5.24 3.40 13.28
N THR A 29 4.73 3.72 12.10
CA THR A 29 3.85 2.83 11.34
C THR A 29 4.58 1.61 10.79
N LEU A 30 5.82 1.76 10.30
CA LEU A 30 6.61 0.62 9.84
C LEU A 30 6.93 -0.35 10.97
N VAL A 31 7.21 0.14 12.19
CA VAL A 31 7.39 -0.73 13.36
C VAL A 31 6.11 -1.53 13.66
N LEU A 32 4.94 -0.89 13.57
CA LEU A 32 3.66 -1.56 13.73
C LEU A 32 3.44 -2.63 12.65
N LEU A 33 3.69 -2.30 11.38
CA LEU A 33 3.51 -3.22 10.26
C LEU A 33 4.51 -4.39 10.28
N GLN A 34 5.74 -4.16 10.76
CA GLN A 34 6.75 -5.22 10.92
C GLN A 34 6.31 -6.29 11.94
N SER A 35 5.55 -5.91 12.98
CA SER A 35 5.03 -6.86 13.97
C SER A 35 4.05 -7.88 13.38
N LEU A 36 3.39 -7.54 12.26
CA LEU A 36 2.39 -8.38 11.60
C LEU A 36 3.00 -9.53 10.78
N LYS A 37 4.34 -9.60 10.66
CA LYS A 37 5.07 -10.60 9.86
C LYS A 37 4.58 -10.71 8.40
N LEU A 38 3.97 -9.65 7.87
CA LEU A 38 3.55 -9.56 6.48
C LEU A 38 4.75 -9.39 5.55
N PRO A 39 4.65 -9.82 4.28
CA PRO A 39 5.67 -9.59 3.27
C PRO A 39 6.07 -8.11 3.18
N ALA A 40 7.35 -7.84 2.94
CA ALA A 40 7.90 -6.48 2.94
C ALA A 40 7.20 -5.54 1.94
N TRP A 41 6.74 -6.08 0.81
CA TRP A 41 6.03 -5.32 -0.23
C TRP A 41 4.64 -4.83 0.22
N CYS A 42 4.00 -5.52 1.18
CA CYS A 42 2.75 -5.07 1.80
C CYS A 42 2.96 -3.85 2.70
N GLN A 43 4.16 -3.74 3.28
CA GLN A 43 4.53 -2.63 4.18
C GLN A 43 4.91 -1.40 3.38
N ALA A 44 5.71 -1.57 2.32
CA ALA A 44 6.14 -0.49 1.46
C ALA A 44 6.65 -1.03 0.12
N THR A 45 6.19 -0.44 -0.97
CA THR A 45 6.84 -0.66 -2.28
C THR A 45 8.11 0.20 -2.38
N PRO A 46 9.04 -0.12 -3.31
CA PRO A 46 10.22 0.74 -3.55
C PRO A 46 9.86 2.21 -3.81
N LEU A 47 8.75 2.44 -4.51
CA LEU A 47 8.23 3.78 -4.78
C LEU A 47 7.83 4.52 -3.50
N HIS A 48 7.17 3.84 -2.56
CA HIS A 48 6.84 4.42 -1.25
C HIS A 48 8.11 4.82 -0.50
N ARG A 49 9.13 3.95 -0.48
CA ARG A 49 10.41 4.24 0.18
C ARG A 49 11.09 5.46 -0.44
N PHE A 50 11.11 5.55 -1.77
CA PHE A 50 11.66 6.71 -2.48
C PHE A 50 10.97 8.02 -2.06
N PHE A 51 9.64 8.04 -2.03
CA PHE A 51 8.90 9.22 -1.58
C PHE A 51 9.16 9.55 -0.11
N TRP A 52 9.25 8.56 0.76
CA TRP A 52 9.55 8.77 2.18
C TRP A 52 10.96 9.32 2.41
N GLN A 53 11.97 8.89 1.64
CA GLN A 53 13.33 9.48 1.69
C GLN A 53 13.35 10.96 1.31
N ARG A 54 12.39 11.39 0.47
CA ARG A 54 12.21 12.78 0.07
C ARG A 54 11.34 13.59 1.06
N GLY A 55 10.94 12.98 2.18
CA GLY A 55 10.09 13.61 3.18
C GLY A 55 8.60 13.67 2.84
N ILE A 56 8.17 13.03 1.74
CA ILE A 56 6.76 13.01 1.34
C ILE A 56 6.03 11.96 2.18
N LEU A 57 4.99 12.39 2.91
CA LEU A 57 4.18 11.51 3.75
C LEU A 57 3.10 10.80 2.94
N LEU A 58 3.47 9.71 2.29
CA LEU A 58 2.54 8.82 1.62
C LEU A 58 2.12 7.68 2.56
N SER A 59 0.83 7.36 2.60
CA SER A 59 0.31 6.25 3.40
C SER A 59 0.89 4.91 2.93
N PRO A 60 1.32 4.03 3.84
CA PRO A 60 1.65 2.64 3.49
C PRO A 60 0.46 1.95 2.80
N PRO A 61 0.69 1.03 1.84
CA PRO A 61 -0.39 0.37 1.09
C PRO A 61 -1.45 -0.29 1.97
N LEU A 62 -1.02 -0.93 3.05
CA LEU A 62 -1.91 -1.62 3.99
C LEU A 62 -2.86 -0.67 4.74
N LEU A 63 -2.47 0.60 4.88
CA LEU A 63 -3.20 1.63 5.64
C LEU A 63 -3.87 2.66 4.73
N ALA A 64 -3.49 2.68 3.46
CA ALA A 64 -4.15 3.47 2.44
C ALA A 64 -5.63 3.05 2.30
N GLY A 65 -6.46 4.00 1.89
CA GLY A 65 -7.87 3.73 1.61
C GLY A 65 -8.06 2.84 0.37
N PHE A 66 -9.24 2.22 0.26
CA PHE A 66 -9.58 1.37 -0.88
C PHE A 66 -9.41 2.08 -2.23
N ILE A 67 -9.96 3.30 -2.36
CA ILE A 67 -9.88 4.09 -3.59
C ILE A 67 -8.42 4.48 -3.91
N SER A 68 -7.63 4.84 -2.90
CA SER A 68 -6.22 5.17 -3.08
C SER A 68 -5.41 3.98 -3.60
N ASN A 69 -5.62 2.79 -3.02
CA ASN A 69 -5.00 1.57 -3.51
C ASN A 69 -5.49 1.19 -4.93
N LEU A 70 -6.79 1.28 -5.18
CA LEU A 70 -7.38 0.99 -6.49
C LEU A 70 -6.76 1.86 -7.58
N CYS A 71 -6.75 3.18 -7.39
CA CYS A 71 -6.18 4.11 -8.36
C CYS A 71 -4.67 3.95 -8.47
N GLY A 72 -3.95 3.88 -7.34
CA GLY A 72 -2.48 3.80 -7.34
C GLY A 72 -1.96 2.55 -8.03
N TYR A 73 -2.46 1.36 -7.64
CA TYR A 73 -2.06 0.10 -8.26
C TYR A 73 -2.67 -0.06 -9.65
N GLY A 74 -3.89 0.43 -9.88
CA GLY A 74 -4.52 0.35 -11.19
C GLY A 74 -3.76 1.15 -12.26
N ILE A 75 -3.34 2.38 -11.95
CA ILE A 75 -2.48 3.17 -12.84
C ILE A 75 -1.13 2.48 -13.05
N PHE A 76 -0.51 1.97 -11.99
CA PHE A 76 0.77 1.26 -12.10
C PHE A 76 0.69 0.05 -13.02
N PHE A 77 -0.32 -0.82 -12.86
CA PHE A 77 -0.50 -2.00 -13.69
C PHE A 77 -0.94 -1.66 -15.12
N ALA A 78 -1.75 -0.61 -15.32
CA ALA A 78 -2.09 -0.13 -16.65
C ALA A 78 -0.83 0.32 -17.42
N LEU A 79 0.01 1.15 -16.79
CA LEU A 79 1.27 1.61 -17.39
C LEU A 79 2.24 0.46 -17.64
N LEU A 80 2.38 -0.46 -16.70
CA LEU A 80 3.22 -1.64 -16.85
C LEU A 80 2.76 -2.53 -18.01
N THR A 81 1.45 -2.73 -18.14
CA THR A 81 0.85 -3.51 -19.24
C THR A 81 1.02 -2.81 -20.57
N ALA A 82 0.76 -1.50 -20.63
CA ALA A 82 0.98 -0.71 -21.84
C ALA A 82 2.45 -0.76 -22.30
N LEU A 83 3.39 -0.63 -21.36
CA LEU A 83 4.82 -0.75 -21.63
C LEU A 83 5.19 -2.16 -22.13
N ALA A 84 4.68 -3.20 -21.49
CA ALA A 84 4.90 -4.58 -21.93
C ALA A 84 4.37 -4.78 -23.36
N LEU A 85 3.14 -4.35 -23.65
CA LEU A 85 2.54 -4.47 -24.97
C LEU A 85 3.29 -3.65 -26.04
N LEU A 86 3.85 -2.49 -25.69
CA LEU A 86 4.71 -1.72 -26.59
C LEU A 86 5.99 -2.47 -26.99
N LEU A 87 6.54 -3.30 -26.10
CA LEU A 87 7.73 -4.10 -26.36
C LEU A 87 7.45 -5.32 -27.25
N PHE A 88 6.19 -5.75 -27.37
CA PHE A 88 5.79 -6.84 -28.24
C PHE A 88 5.19 -6.29 -29.54
N SER A 89 5.83 -6.53 -30.69
CA SER A 89 5.29 -6.13 -31.99
C SER A 89 4.01 -6.91 -32.33
N GLY A 90 2.98 -6.22 -32.84
CA GLY A 90 1.80 -6.86 -33.44
C GLY A 90 0.44 -6.47 -32.83
N TRP A 91 0.41 -5.65 -31.78
CA TRP A 91 -0.84 -5.18 -31.19
C TRP A 91 -1.32 -3.89 -31.85
N SER A 92 -2.62 -3.78 -32.12
CA SER A 92 -3.21 -2.50 -32.55
C SER A 92 -3.25 -1.51 -31.37
N PRO A 93 -3.11 -0.19 -31.62
CA PRO A 93 -3.19 0.81 -30.55
C PRO A 93 -4.46 0.70 -29.72
N TRP A 94 -5.59 0.34 -30.35
CA TRP A 94 -6.86 0.10 -29.69
C TRP A 94 -6.79 -1.09 -28.73
N ALA A 95 -6.27 -2.25 -29.18
CA ALA A 95 -6.13 -3.43 -28.34
C ALA A 95 -5.19 -3.17 -27.16
N MET A 96 -4.13 -2.38 -27.36
CA MET A 96 -3.22 -1.97 -26.29
C MET A 96 -3.90 -1.06 -25.26
N GLY A 97 -4.70 -0.09 -25.73
CA GLY A 97 -5.47 0.79 -24.87
C GLY A 97 -6.47 0.01 -24.02
N CYS A 98 -7.29 -0.84 -24.66
CA CYS A 98 -8.26 -1.67 -23.94
C CYS A 98 -7.57 -2.63 -22.97
N GLY A 99 -6.54 -3.35 -23.42
CA GLY A 99 -5.81 -4.32 -22.60
C GLY A 99 -5.15 -3.70 -21.37
N SER A 100 -4.51 -2.54 -21.53
CA SER A 100 -3.87 -1.82 -20.41
C SER A 100 -4.89 -1.29 -19.41
N VAL A 101 -6.00 -0.71 -19.87
CA VAL A 101 -7.08 -0.23 -18.98
C VAL A 101 -7.73 -1.38 -18.23
N SER A 102 -8.09 -2.47 -18.92
CA SER A 102 -8.67 -3.65 -18.29
C SER A 102 -7.73 -4.27 -17.26
N ALA A 103 -6.45 -4.43 -17.60
CA ALA A 103 -5.44 -4.94 -16.67
C ALA A 103 -5.28 -4.05 -15.44
N GLY A 104 -5.28 -2.72 -15.62
CA GLY A 104 -5.24 -1.76 -14.53
C GLY A 104 -6.45 -1.88 -13.59
N ILE A 105 -7.66 -1.89 -14.14
CA ILE A 105 -8.90 -2.01 -13.34
C ILE A 105 -8.92 -3.32 -12.56
N ILE A 106 -8.68 -4.45 -13.22
CA ILE A 106 -8.73 -5.78 -12.57
C ILE A 106 -7.65 -5.88 -11.49
N SER A 107 -6.41 -5.54 -11.83
CA SER A 107 -5.28 -5.65 -10.88
C SER A 107 -5.45 -4.69 -9.71
N GLY A 108 -5.88 -3.46 -9.97
CA GLY A 108 -6.18 -2.47 -8.94
C GLY A 108 -7.27 -2.95 -7.98
N LEU A 109 -8.36 -3.54 -8.51
CA LEU A 109 -9.44 -4.10 -7.69
C LEU A 109 -8.96 -5.28 -6.84
N VAL A 110 -8.22 -6.22 -7.44
CA VAL A 110 -7.67 -7.38 -6.72
C VAL A 110 -6.80 -6.92 -5.55
N VAL A 111 -5.87 -6.00 -5.79
CA VAL A 111 -4.96 -5.48 -4.77
C VAL A 111 -5.70 -4.68 -3.70
N ALA A 112 -6.63 -3.80 -4.11
CA ALA A 112 -7.41 -2.99 -3.16
C ALA A 112 -8.30 -3.87 -2.26
N CYS A 113 -8.93 -4.91 -2.82
CA CYS A 113 -9.69 -5.89 -2.04
C CYS A 113 -8.78 -6.68 -1.09
N ARG A 114 -7.62 -7.17 -1.56
CA ARG A 114 -6.64 -7.85 -0.68
C ARG A 114 -6.22 -6.99 0.49
N TYR A 115 -5.86 -5.73 0.24
CA TYR A 115 -5.45 -4.83 1.32
C TYR A 115 -6.59 -4.50 2.26
N ARG A 116 -7.82 -4.33 1.76
CA ARG A 116 -8.99 -4.13 2.60
C ARG A 116 -9.23 -5.33 3.53
N GLU A 117 -9.11 -6.55 3.01
CA GLU A 117 -9.27 -7.76 3.81
C GLU A 117 -8.18 -7.92 4.85
N TRP A 118 -6.90 -7.76 4.50
CA TRP A 118 -5.83 -7.79 5.50
C TRP A 118 -6.02 -6.72 6.56
N ARG A 119 -6.43 -5.51 6.16
CA ARG A 119 -6.67 -4.45 7.12
C ARG A 119 -7.78 -4.82 8.12
N ALA A 120 -8.84 -5.49 7.66
CA ALA A 120 -9.91 -5.99 8.51
C ALA A 120 -9.44 -7.16 9.39
N GLU A 121 -8.68 -8.11 8.83
CA GLU A 121 -8.15 -9.28 9.53
C GLU A 121 -7.22 -8.89 10.69
N TYR A 122 -6.37 -7.88 10.46
CA TYR A 122 -5.43 -7.37 11.47
C TYR A 122 -5.99 -6.22 12.32
N ASN A 123 -7.27 -5.85 12.16
CA ASN A 123 -7.93 -4.73 12.85
C ASN A 123 -7.10 -3.44 12.84
N LEU A 124 -6.56 -3.08 11.67
CA LEU A 124 -5.63 -1.97 11.56
C LEU A 124 -6.35 -0.63 11.43
N PRO A 125 -5.90 0.39 12.18
CA PRO A 125 -6.49 1.73 12.13
C PRO A 125 -6.28 2.37 10.76
N SER A 126 -7.05 3.42 10.47
CA SER A 126 -6.84 4.22 9.27
C SER A 126 -5.55 5.02 9.33
N TRP A 127 -4.99 5.30 8.15
CA TRP A 127 -3.88 6.24 8.05
C TRP A 127 -4.23 7.60 8.66
N GLN A 128 -5.48 8.04 8.50
CA GLN A 128 -5.97 9.27 9.11
C GLN A 128 -5.98 9.18 10.64
N GLU A 129 -6.48 8.09 11.22
CA GLU A 129 -6.44 7.87 12.68
C GLU A 129 -5.00 7.91 13.23
N ILE A 130 -4.07 7.22 12.57
CA ILE A 130 -2.64 7.22 12.98
C ILE A 130 -2.06 8.63 12.91
N TRP A 131 -2.42 9.40 11.87
CA TRP A 131 -1.93 10.77 11.70
C TRP A 131 -2.50 11.73 12.75
N HIS A 132 -3.80 11.62 13.06
CA HIS A 132 -4.44 12.43 14.08
C HIS A 132 -3.87 12.14 15.48
N SER A 133 -3.70 10.87 15.85
CA SER A 133 -3.07 10.49 17.12
C SER A 133 -1.58 10.83 17.24
N ALA A 134 -0.92 11.26 16.16
CA ALA A 134 0.47 11.70 16.20
C ALA A 134 0.64 13.21 16.47
N LYS A 135 -0.44 14.00 16.36
CA LYS A 135 -0.45 15.45 16.61
C LYS A 135 -0.86 15.81 18.04
N GLU A 136 -1.58 14.94 18.74
CA GLU A 136 -1.86 15.02 20.18
C GLU A 136 -0.66 14.55 21.01
#